data_AF-A0A661YR91-F1
#
_entry.id   AF-A0A661YR91-F1
#
_cell.length_a   1.000
_cell.length_b   1.000
_cell.length_c   1.000
_cell.angle_alpha   90.00
_cell.angle_beta   90.00
_cell.angle_gamma   90.00
#
_symmetry.space_group_name_H-M   'P 1'
#
loop_
_entity.id
_entity.type
_entity.pdbx_description
1 polymer ?
#
loop_
_entity_poly.entity_id
_entity_poly.type
_entity_poly.pdbx_seq_one_letter_code
_entity_poly.pdbx_strand_id
1 'polypeptide(L)'
;MTNSSIVLTEITGENNYYPFGLKHKGYNSVVSSNTNAVATKFKYNGKELQDDLIGGNSLGLYDYGARFYDPQLARWYVIDNKAEKYNSITPYAYAANNPILFIDINGDSLWINYKKEKVLYENGDLYNKDGTAYSGKGMKVKKNGTVKYKGFLGKTYSALQEVDAGKEGFGMLREIEGSTDNMYIENNTGGGNSYQPGTNTIMFDPSSKNGGLNTRGQTNRPTFIGLGHEMAHGLDDLRGTLNLNRIPNQTFTYAEHFSTDMENKLRAEHSLPLRTHYGINAVGAGVYPLIDASGNSLHNGRYNYYDALKLTPKRALIPVTTVTPSLILK
;
A
#
# COMPACT_ATOMS: atom_id res chain seq x y z
N MET A 1 -24.11 20.01 24.17
CA MET A 1 -22.92 20.54 23.46
C MET A 1 -21.95 19.39 23.28
N THR A 2 -21.82 18.86 22.06
CA THR A 2 -20.87 17.77 21.77
C THR A 2 -19.51 18.38 21.49
N ASN A 3 -18.54 18.16 22.39
CA ASN A 3 -17.14 18.46 22.12
C ASN A 3 -16.67 17.58 20.95
N SER A 4 -16.69 18.13 19.75
CA SER A 4 -16.02 17.54 18.59
C SER A 4 -14.53 17.50 18.90
N SER A 5 -14.00 16.31 19.19
CA SER A 5 -12.56 16.08 19.30
C SER A 5 -11.94 16.40 17.93
N ILE A 6 -11.22 17.51 17.83
CA ILE A 6 -10.45 17.87 16.65
C ILE A 6 -9.29 16.87 16.58
N VAL A 7 -9.23 16.07 15.51
CA VAL A 7 -8.04 15.25 15.23
C VAL A 7 -6.97 16.22 14.76
N LEU A 8 -6.04 16.59 15.65
CA LEU A 8 -4.88 17.38 15.28
C LEU A 8 -3.88 16.46 14.59
N THR A 9 -3.61 16.72 13.31
CA THR A 9 -2.53 16.05 12.59
C THR A 9 -1.20 16.66 13.02
N GLU A 10 -0.29 15.83 13.49
CA GLU A 10 1.06 16.22 13.90
C GLU A 10 2.03 15.98 12.73
N ILE A 11 2.92 16.94 12.46
CA ILE A 11 4.04 16.71 11.53
C ILE A 11 5.05 15.81 12.23
N THR A 12 5.21 14.58 11.74
CA THR A 12 6.13 13.60 12.34
C THR A 12 7.56 13.72 11.83
N GLY A 13 7.76 14.33 10.67
CA GLY A 13 9.08 14.67 10.13
C GLY A 13 9.00 15.58 8.91
N GLU A 14 10.08 16.32 8.68
CA GLU A 14 10.28 17.17 7.51
C GLU A 14 11.64 16.85 6.89
N ASN A 15 11.72 16.72 5.57
CA ASN A 15 12.97 16.46 4.87
C ASN A 15 13.07 17.29 3.59
N ASN A 16 14.14 18.07 3.49
CA ASN A 16 14.47 18.88 2.32
C ASN A 16 15.71 18.30 1.62
N TYR A 17 15.72 18.30 0.28
CA TYR A 17 16.75 17.66 -0.54
C TYR A 17 17.28 18.58 -1.64
N TYR A 18 18.54 18.41 -2.00
CA TYR A 18 19.10 18.93 -3.25
C TYR A 18 18.42 18.24 -4.45
N PRO A 19 18.49 18.80 -5.67
CA PRO A 19 17.78 18.25 -6.84
C PRO A 19 18.03 16.75 -7.09
N PHE A 20 19.25 16.27 -6.81
CA PHE A 20 19.67 14.88 -6.95
C PHE A 20 19.52 14.06 -5.65
N GLY A 21 18.67 14.48 -4.72
CA GLY A 21 18.25 13.65 -3.58
C GLY A 21 19.17 13.62 -2.37
N LEU A 22 20.28 14.36 -2.38
CA LEU A 22 21.09 14.53 -1.18
C LEU A 22 20.33 15.38 -0.15
N LYS A 23 20.10 14.83 1.05
CA LYS A 23 19.39 15.54 2.12
C LYS A 23 20.19 16.76 2.59
N HIS A 24 19.52 17.90 2.73
CA HIS A 24 20.12 19.10 3.28
C HIS A 24 20.54 18.91 4.74
N LYS A 25 21.64 19.55 5.14
CA LYS A 25 22.14 19.55 6.52
C LYS A 25 21.86 20.90 7.21
N GLY A 26 21.73 20.88 8.54
CA GLY A 26 21.53 22.09 9.36
C GLY A 26 20.07 22.47 9.62
N TYR A 27 19.12 21.77 9.01
CA TYR A 27 17.67 21.85 9.23
C TYR A 27 17.07 20.47 8.93
N ASN A 28 15.75 20.28 9.09
CA ASN A 28 15.05 18.97 9.19
C ASN A 28 15.02 18.38 10.62
N SER A 29 14.91 19.23 11.65
CA SER A 29 14.99 18.84 13.06
C SER A 29 13.67 18.34 13.66
N VAL A 30 12.58 18.35 12.88
CA VAL A 30 11.29 17.81 13.32
C VAL A 30 11.42 16.29 13.36
N VAL A 31 11.48 15.73 14.57
CA VAL A 31 11.48 14.30 14.82
C VAL A 31 10.44 14.04 15.91
N SER A 32 9.31 13.46 15.52
CA SER A 32 8.27 13.04 16.48
C SER A 32 8.58 11.64 17.02
N SER A 33 8.33 11.39 18.31
CA SER A 33 8.38 10.02 18.86
C SER A 33 7.27 9.12 18.31
N ASN A 34 6.27 9.70 17.64
CA ASN A 34 5.17 8.99 16.99
C ASN A 34 5.52 8.56 15.55
N THR A 35 6.79 8.67 15.12
CA THR A 35 7.22 8.28 13.78
C THR A 35 7.16 6.76 13.57
N ASN A 36 6.72 6.36 12.37
CA ASN A 36 6.80 4.99 11.91
C ASN A 36 8.20 4.66 11.39
N ALA A 37 8.92 3.75 12.06
CA ALA A 37 10.26 3.31 11.69
C ALA A 37 10.38 2.85 10.21
N VAL A 38 9.36 2.18 9.67
CA VAL A 38 9.34 1.74 8.27
C VAL A 38 9.16 2.94 7.34
N ALA A 39 8.13 3.77 7.56
CA ALA A 39 7.91 4.96 6.74
C ALA A 39 9.07 5.96 6.83
N THR A 40 9.82 6.00 7.94
CA THR A 40 10.98 6.86 8.06
C THR A 40 12.14 6.44 7.17
N LYS A 41 12.19 5.20 6.66
CA LYS A 41 13.23 4.81 5.70
C LYS A 41 12.97 5.32 4.29
N PHE A 42 11.71 5.55 3.91
CA PHE A 42 11.37 6.06 2.59
C PHE A 42 11.56 7.58 2.55
N LYS A 43 12.51 8.05 1.74
CA LYS A 43 12.98 9.45 1.74
C LYS A 43 12.84 10.08 0.35
N TYR A 44 13.94 10.36 -0.33
CA TYR A 44 13.91 10.99 -1.66
C TYR A 44 13.18 10.10 -2.67
N ASN A 45 12.27 10.70 -3.45
CA ASN A 45 11.39 10.00 -4.40
C ASN A 45 10.70 8.77 -3.79
N GLY A 46 10.38 8.85 -2.49
CA GLY A 46 9.79 7.78 -1.69
C GLY A 46 10.50 6.43 -1.81
N LYS A 47 11.80 6.43 -2.15
CA LYS A 47 12.65 5.25 -2.18
C LYS A 47 13.27 5.01 -0.82
N GLU A 48 13.47 3.74 -0.49
CA GLU A 48 14.04 3.35 0.79
C GLU A 48 15.51 3.77 0.85
N LEU A 49 15.88 4.50 1.89
CA LEU A 49 17.27 4.79 2.20
C LEU A 49 17.87 3.59 2.94
N GLN A 50 18.85 2.96 2.33
CA GLN A 50 19.73 2.00 2.97
C GLN A 50 20.83 2.76 3.72
N ASP A 51 20.64 2.93 5.03
CA ASP A 51 21.55 3.64 5.93
C ASP A 51 22.34 2.72 6.87
N ASP A 52 22.37 1.42 6.56
CA ASP A 52 23.13 0.44 7.32
C ASP A 52 24.63 0.81 7.38
N LEU A 53 25.22 0.59 8.56
CA LEU A 53 26.63 0.84 8.81
C LEU A 53 27.46 -0.36 8.36
N ILE A 54 28.22 -0.20 7.28
CA ILE A 54 29.19 -1.20 6.81
C ILE A 54 30.60 -0.64 6.98
N GLY A 55 31.42 -1.32 7.79
CA GLY A 55 32.82 -0.91 8.02
C GLY A 55 32.98 0.48 8.65
N GLY A 56 31.99 0.92 9.45
CA GLY A 56 31.97 2.23 10.10
C GLY A 56 31.45 3.37 9.22
N ASN A 57 31.02 3.10 7.99
CA ASN A 57 30.41 4.08 7.10
C ASN A 57 28.95 3.70 6.82
N SER A 58 28.06 4.70 6.81
CA SER A 58 26.68 4.52 6.34
C SER A 58 26.69 4.33 4.83
N LEU A 59 25.96 3.33 4.33
CA LEU A 59 25.73 3.13 2.89
C LEU A 59 25.19 4.40 2.24
N GLY A 60 24.09 4.93 2.76
CA GLY A 60 23.49 6.18 2.27
C GLY A 60 22.99 6.08 0.83
N LEU A 61 22.62 4.86 0.40
CA LEU A 61 22.14 4.58 -0.96
C LEU A 61 20.62 4.46 -0.95
N TYR A 62 19.99 4.91 -2.03
CA TYR A 62 18.57 4.70 -2.23
C TYR A 62 18.31 3.41 -2.99
N ASP A 63 17.44 2.56 -2.46
CA ASP A 63 16.97 1.37 -3.13
C ASP A 63 15.86 1.72 -4.13
N TYR A 64 16.19 1.65 -5.42
CA TYR A 64 15.22 1.80 -6.52
C TYR A 64 14.81 0.43 -7.06
N GLY A 65 14.95 -0.65 -6.30
CA GLY A 65 14.59 -2.02 -6.68
C GLY A 65 15.63 -2.65 -7.62
N ALA A 66 15.69 -2.22 -8.88
CA ALA A 66 16.66 -2.81 -9.81
C ALA A 66 18.11 -2.36 -9.55
N ARG A 67 18.30 -1.21 -8.89
CA ARG A 67 19.60 -0.57 -8.70
C ARG A 67 19.62 0.27 -7.43
N PHE A 68 20.81 0.38 -6.83
CA PHE A 68 21.08 1.36 -5.80
C PHE A 68 21.54 2.70 -6.41
N TYR A 69 20.91 3.78 -5.96
CA TYR A 69 21.22 5.16 -6.35
C TYR A 69 22.05 5.85 -5.27
N ASP A 70 23.15 6.48 -5.69
CA ASP A 70 23.96 7.33 -4.81
C ASP A 70 23.55 8.81 -4.99
N PRO A 71 22.89 9.42 -3.99
CA PRO A 71 22.48 10.82 -4.06
C PRO A 71 23.64 11.81 -3.89
N GLN A 72 24.77 11.39 -3.32
CA GLN A 72 25.97 12.22 -3.19
C GLN A 72 26.70 12.35 -4.52
N LEU A 73 26.78 11.25 -5.28
CA LEU A 73 27.40 11.22 -6.61
C LEU A 73 26.41 11.53 -7.74
N ALA A 74 25.11 11.55 -7.46
CA ALA A 74 24.04 11.72 -8.43
C ALA A 74 24.04 10.66 -9.55
N ARG A 75 24.40 9.41 -9.23
CA ARG A 75 24.59 8.33 -10.22
C ARG A 75 24.14 6.96 -9.70
N TRP A 76 23.88 6.05 -10.63
CA TRP A 76 23.72 4.63 -10.30
C TRP A 76 25.03 4.01 -9.86
N TYR A 77 24.96 3.09 -8.90
CA TYR A 77 26.11 2.31 -8.46
C TYR A 77 26.49 1.21 -9.47
N VAL A 78 25.56 0.84 -10.35
CA VAL A 78 25.71 -0.19 -11.39
C VAL A 78 25.26 0.33 -12.75
N ILE A 79 25.65 -0.36 -13.82
CA ILE A 79 25.23 -0.06 -15.20
C ILE A 79 23.71 -0.22 -15.34
N ASP A 80 23.05 0.75 -15.97
CA ASP A 80 21.65 0.69 -16.37
C ASP A 80 21.41 -0.50 -17.33
N ASN A 81 20.48 -1.38 -16.98
CA ASN A 81 20.13 -2.55 -17.81
C ASN A 81 19.52 -2.18 -19.17
N LYS A 82 19.10 -0.93 -19.35
CA LYS A 82 18.58 -0.33 -20.59
C LYS A 82 19.57 0.66 -21.20
N ALA A 83 20.84 0.69 -20.77
CA ALA A 83 21.86 1.60 -21.29
C ALA A 83 21.96 1.57 -22.84
N GLU A 84 21.82 0.40 -23.46
CA GLU A 84 21.85 0.23 -24.93
C GLU A 84 20.74 0.98 -25.67
N LYS A 85 19.63 1.32 -24.99
CA LYS A 85 18.56 2.14 -25.57
C LYS A 85 18.91 3.62 -25.64
N TYR A 86 19.91 4.05 -24.88
CA TYR A 86 20.28 5.44 -24.68
C TYR A 86 21.78 5.63 -24.91
N ASN A 87 22.26 5.28 -26.12
CA ASN A 87 23.68 5.35 -26.47
C ASN A 87 24.32 6.74 -26.30
N SER A 88 23.52 7.81 -26.27
CA SER A 88 23.97 9.19 -26.03
C SER A 88 24.08 9.58 -24.55
N ILE A 89 23.70 8.69 -23.62
CA ILE A 89 23.69 8.93 -22.18
C ILE A 89 24.62 7.91 -21.51
N THR A 90 25.37 8.34 -20.50
CA THR A 90 26.23 7.41 -19.75
C THR A 90 25.40 6.32 -19.07
N PRO A 91 25.85 5.05 -19.04
CA PRO A 91 25.13 3.94 -18.41
C PRO A 91 24.87 4.11 -16.91
N TYR A 92 25.44 5.14 -16.28
CA TYR A 92 25.27 5.43 -14.85
C TYR A 92 24.45 6.70 -14.60
N ALA A 93 23.86 7.30 -15.63
CA ALA A 93 23.11 8.55 -15.50
C ALA A 93 21.80 8.32 -14.74
N TYR A 94 21.53 9.20 -13.78
CA TYR A 94 20.23 9.27 -13.13
C TYR A 94 19.33 10.29 -13.84
N ALA A 95 18.08 9.91 -14.10
CA ALA A 95 17.02 10.80 -14.59
C ALA A 95 17.41 11.65 -15.82
N ALA A 96 18.26 11.11 -16.71
CA ALA A 96 18.82 11.84 -17.85
C ALA A 96 19.41 13.22 -17.49
N ASN A 97 20.03 13.35 -16.31
CA ASN A 97 20.54 14.60 -15.72
C ASN A 97 19.48 15.68 -15.44
N ASN A 98 18.19 15.34 -15.43
CA ASN A 98 17.12 16.27 -15.07
C ASN A 98 16.17 15.65 -14.02
N PRO A 99 16.62 15.52 -12.76
CA PRO A 99 15.86 14.88 -11.67
C PRO A 99 14.67 15.73 -11.18
N ILE A 100 14.52 16.94 -11.72
CA ILE A 100 13.37 17.82 -11.46
C ILE A 100 12.16 17.38 -12.32
N LEU A 101 12.42 16.91 -13.55
CA LEU A 101 11.37 16.49 -14.49
C LEU A 101 11.22 14.98 -14.60
N PHE A 102 12.30 14.24 -14.37
CA PHE A 102 12.32 12.79 -14.53
C PHE A 102 12.68 12.12 -13.21
N ILE A 103 12.00 11.03 -12.95
CA ILE A 103 12.32 10.08 -11.89
C ILE A 103 12.68 8.78 -12.61
N ASP A 104 13.72 8.09 -12.14
CA ASP A 104 13.97 6.75 -12.63
C ASP A 104 13.02 5.78 -11.91
N ILE A 105 12.11 5.23 -12.69
CA ILE A 105 10.95 4.48 -12.22
C ILE A 105 11.26 2.99 -12.00
N ASN A 106 12.38 2.47 -12.51
CA ASN A 106 12.51 1.01 -12.67
C ASN A 106 13.11 0.30 -11.44
N GLY A 107 12.36 0.32 -10.34
CA GLY A 107 12.07 -0.87 -9.54
C GLY A 107 10.56 -1.09 -9.71
N ASP A 108 10.22 -2.09 -10.51
CA ASP A 108 8.97 -2.27 -11.25
C ASP A 108 7.64 -2.05 -10.49
N SER A 109 6.77 -1.32 -11.18
CA SER A 109 5.90 -0.33 -10.55
C SER A 109 4.43 -0.71 -10.49
N LEU A 110 3.63 0.09 -9.76
CA LEU A 110 2.17 -0.02 -9.75
C LEU A 110 1.54 0.76 -10.92
N TRP A 111 1.00 0.04 -11.91
CA TRP A 111 0.41 0.62 -13.11
C TRP A 111 -1.12 0.57 -13.07
N ILE A 112 -1.78 1.65 -13.47
CA ILE A 112 -3.22 1.70 -13.69
C ILE A 112 -3.48 1.61 -15.19
N ASN A 113 -4.15 0.54 -15.63
CA ASN A 113 -4.61 0.39 -17.00
C ASN A 113 -5.86 1.27 -17.22
N TYR A 114 -5.72 2.34 -17.99
CA TYR A 114 -6.80 3.29 -18.24
C TYR A 114 -6.92 3.68 -19.72
N LYS A 115 -8.02 3.27 -20.37
CA LYS A 115 -8.35 3.67 -21.77
C LYS A 115 -7.20 3.48 -22.78
N LYS A 116 -6.54 2.31 -22.72
CA LYS A 116 -5.37 1.92 -23.54
C LYS A 116 -4.06 2.64 -23.16
N GLU A 117 -4.06 3.47 -22.13
CA GLU A 117 -2.87 4.06 -21.53
C GLU A 117 -2.50 3.26 -20.27
N LYS A 118 -1.19 3.13 -20.00
CA LYS A 118 -0.67 2.68 -18.71
C LYS A 118 -0.24 3.92 -17.94
N VAL A 119 -0.87 4.15 -16.80
CA VAL A 119 -0.56 5.28 -15.91
C VAL A 119 0.21 4.74 -14.73
N LEU A 120 1.40 5.23 -14.50
CA LEU A 120 2.19 4.86 -13.33
C LEU A 120 1.61 5.54 -12.09
N TYR A 121 1.40 4.79 -11.01
CA TYR A 121 1.26 5.34 -9.66
C TYR A 121 2.57 5.13 -8.92
N GLU A 122 3.14 6.22 -8.42
CA GLU A 122 4.35 6.18 -7.63
C GLU A 122 4.33 7.34 -6.65
N ASN A 123 4.64 7.10 -5.38
CA ASN A 123 4.75 8.18 -4.37
C ASN A 123 3.51 9.05 -4.19
N GLY A 124 2.33 8.52 -4.47
CA GLY A 124 1.09 9.30 -4.38
C GLY A 124 0.81 10.21 -5.57
N ASP A 125 1.64 10.15 -6.61
CA ASP A 125 1.49 10.89 -7.85
C ASP A 125 1.28 9.96 -9.03
N LEU A 126 0.81 10.53 -10.15
CA LEU A 126 0.60 9.81 -11.40
C LEU A 126 1.56 10.28 -12.47
N TYR A 127 2.18 9.33 -13.17
CA TYR A 127 3.14 9.59 -14.24
C TYR A 127 2.81 8.85 -15.53
N ASN A 128 3.30 9.38 -16.64
CA ASN A 128 3.38 8.68 -17.91
C ASN A 128 4.47 7.60 -17.84
N LYS A 129 4.50 6.70 -18.83
CA LYS A 129 5.53 5.65 -18.93
C LYS A 129 6.96 6.18 -19.02
N ASP A 130 7.15 7.41 -19.48
CA ASP A 130 8.44 8.09 -19.58
C ASP A 130 8.85 8.83 -18.30
N GLY A 131 8.04 8.77 -17.24
CA GLY A 131 8.27 9.43 -15.96
C GLY A 131 7.92 10.90 -15.89
N THR A 132 7.36 11.47 -16.95
CA THR A 132 6.77 12.81 -16.88
C THR A 132 5.44 12.77 -16.12
N ALA A 133 5.08 13.88 -15.47
CA ALA A 133 3.80 14.00 -14.79
C ALA A 133 2.62 13.68 -15.72
N TYR A 134 1.67 12.87 -15.24
CA TYR A 134 0.58 12.37 -16.07
C TYR A 134 -0.32 13.52 -16.55
N SER A 135 -0.44 13.63 -17.88
CA SER A 135 -1.20 14.66 -18.59
C SER A 135 -2.21 14.08 -19.58
N GLY A 136 -2.43 12.75 -19.51
CA GLY A 136 -3.27 12.00 -20.43
C GLY A 136 -4.77 12.05 -20.13
N LYS A 137 -5.51 11.08 -20.67
CA LYS A 137 -6.98 11.04 -20.56
C LYS A 137 -7.43 11.00 -19.10
N GLY A 138 -8.52 11.72 -18.80
CA GLY A 138 -9.11 11.70 -17.46
C GLY A 138 -8.46 12.65 -16.47
N MET A 139 -7.31 13.24 -16.79
CA MET A 139 -6.74 14.39 -16.08
C MET A 139 -7.47 15.69 -16.48
N LYS A 140 -7.77 16.54 -15.49
CA LYS A 140 -8.30 17.90 -15.70
C LYS A 140 -7.59 18.88 -14.78
N VAL A 141 -7.09 19.97 -15.35
CA VAL A 141 -6.57 21.10 -14.58
C VAL A 141 -7.72 22.08 -14.30
N LYS A 142 -7.93 22.43 -13.04
CA LYS A 142 -8.90 23.45 -12.62
C LYS A 142 -8.33 24.85 -12.87
N LYS A 143 -9.20 25.87 -12.87
CA LYS A 143 -8.81 27.28 -13.05
C LYS A 143 -7.74 27.77 -12.06
N ASN A 144 -7.66 27.16 -10.88
CA ASN A 144 -6.68 27.45 -9.83
C ASN A 144 -5.39 26.61 -9.94
N GLY A 145 -5.17 25.92 -11.07
CA GLY A 145 -3.98 25.08 -11.29
C GLY A 145 -4.06 23.67 -10.68
N THR A 146 -5.04 23.37 -9.83
CA THR A 146 -5.15 22.04 -9.20
C THR A 146 -5.52 20.95 -10.21
N VAL A 147 -4.83 19.82 -10.15
CA VAL A 147 -5.11 18.63 -10.96
C VAL A 147 -6.24 17.82 -10.36
N LYS A 148 -7.16 17.31 -11.20
CA LYS A 148 -8.22 16.37 -10.81
C LYS A 148 -8.34 15.25 -11.82
N TYR A 149 -8.28 14.01 -11.35
CA TYR A 149 -8.53 12.83 -12.16
C TYR A 149 -10.02 12.44 -12.15
N LYS A 150 -10.51 11.84 -13.25
CA LYS A 150 -11.92 11.49 -13.45
C LYS A 150 -12.13 10.03 -13.84
N GLY A 151 -13.37 9.57 -13.73
CA GLY A 151 -13.76 8.22 -14.14
C GLY A 151 -13.11 7.16 -13.26
N PHE A 152 -12.78 6.02 -13.86
CA PHE A 152 -12.04 4.94 -13.19
C PHE A 152 -10.72 5.45 -12.61
N LEU A 153 -9.88 6.14 -13.41
CA LEU A 153 -8.59 6.67 -12.97
C LEU A 153 -8.70 7.51 -11.70
N GLY A 154 -9.66 8.43 -11.63
CA GLY A 154 -9.85 9.27 -10.46
C GLY A 154 -10.32 8.50 -9.21
N LYS A 155 -11.12 7.46 -9.38
CA LYS A 155 -11.57 6.61 -8.26
C LYS A 155 -10.44 5.71 -7.76
N THR A 156 -9.65 5.14 -8.68
CA THR A 156 -8.45 4.35 -8.34
C THR A 156 -7.41 5.20 -7.64
N TYR A 157 -7.09 6.38 -8.18
CA TYR A 157 -6.18 7.34 -7.54
C TYR A 157 -6.63 7.69 -6.11
N SER A 158 -7.91 8.04 -5.93
CA SER A 158 -8.44 8.37 -4.59
C SER A 158 -8.38 7.17 -3.64
N ALA A 159 -8.62 5.95 -4.14
CA ALA A 159 -8.53 4.75 -3.32
C ALA A 159 -7.08 4.45 -2.91
N LEU A 160 -6.11 4.61 -3.81
CA LEU A 160 -4.69 4.45 -3.51
C LEU A 160 -4.20 5.49 -2.49
N GLN A 161 -4.66 6.74 -2.60
CA GLN A 161 -4.38 7.79 -1.62
C GLN A 161 -4.92 7.46 -0.22
N GLU A 162 -6.10 6.85 -0.14
CA GLU A 162 -6.63 6.36 1.15
C GLU A 162 -5.81 5.19 1.68
N VAL A 163 -5.40 4.24 0.84
CA VAL A 163 -4.48 3.16 1.25
C VAL A 163 -3.15 3.73 1.76
N ASP A 164 -2.59 4.73 1.09
CA ASP A 164 -1.32 5.39 1.43
C ASP A 164 -1.39 6.26 2.70
N ALA A 165 -2.59 6.58 3.19
CA ALA A 165 -2.77 7.44 4.36
C ALA A 165 -2.39 6.77 5.68
N GLY A 166 -2.47 5.44 5.72
CA GLY A 166 -2.10 4.61 6.88
C GLY A 166 -0.66 4.07 6.78
N LYS A 167 -0.06 3.74 7.92
CA LYS A 167 1.31 3.19 8.01
C LYS A 167 1.44 1.84 7.28
N GLU A 168 0.51 0.93 7.48
CA GLU A 168 0.51 -0.43 6.96
C GLU A 168 0.17 -0.40 5.46
N GLY A 169 -0.80 0.42 5.06
CA GLY A 169 -1.12 0.65 3.65
C GLY A 169 0.00 1.34 2.87
N PHE A 170 0.64 2.37 3.44
CA PHE A 170 1.87 2.97 2.91
C PHE A 170 2.95 1.90 2.73
N GLY A 171 3.25 1.11 3.77
CA GLY A 171 4.29 0.07 3.70
C GLY A 171 4.04 -0.95 2.59
N MET A 172 2.79 -1.42 2.47
CA MET A 172 2.37 -2.31 1.38
C MET A 172 2.56 -1.67 0.00
N LEU A 173 2.15 -0.40 -0.18
CA LEU A 173 2.34 0.32 -1.44
C LEU A 173 3.81 0.45 -1.81
N ARG A 174 4.67 0.81 -0.86
CA ARG A 174 6.11 0.94 -1.11
C ARG A 174 6.77 -0.36 -1.52
N GLU A 175 6.38 -1.45 -0.90
CA GLU A 175 6.93 -2.76 -1.25
C GLU A 175 6.50 -3.18 -2.67
N ILE A 176 5.24 -2.91 -3.04
CA ILE A 176 4.76 -3.13 -4.40
C ILE A 176 5.49 -2.23 -5.40
N GLU A 177 5.66 -0.93 -5.09
CA GLU A 177 6.38 0.04 -5.94
C GLU A 177 7.90 -0.19 -5.99
N GLY A 178 8.47 -0.97 -5.08
CA GLY A 178 9.88 -1.31 -5.02
C GLY A 178 10.19 -2.72 -5.56
N SER A 179 9.16 -3.49 -5.90
CA SER A 179 9.27 -4.85 -6.43
C SER A 179 10.05 -4.89 -7.74
N THR A 180 10.64 -6.03 -8.11
CA THR A 180 11.19 -6.23 -9.45
C THR A 180 10.15 -6.64 -10.49
N ASP A 181 8.91 -6.91 -10.06
CA ASP A 181 7.79 -7.26 -10.92
C ASP A 181 6.68 -6.21 -10.89
N ASN A 182 6.18 -5.85 -12.08
CA ASN A 182 5.11 -4.87 -12.22
C ASN A 182 3.77 -5.42 -11.71
N MET A 183 3.00 -4.56 -11.05
CA MET A 183 1.61 -4.82 -10.69
C MET A 183 0.67 -3.92 -11.48
N TYR A 184 -0.47 -4.46 -11.89
CA TYR A 184 -1.46 -3.74 -12.70
C TYR A 184 -2.78 -3.60 -11.96
N ILE A 185 -3.42 -2.43 -12.03
CA ILE A 185 -4.80 -2.21 -11.62
C ILE A 185 -5.65 -2.01 -12.86
N GLU A 186 -6.66 -2.86 -13.02
CA GLU A 186 -7.55 -2.86 -14.17
C GLU A 186 -9.01 -2.63 -13.76
N ASN A 187 -9.77 -2.01 -14.65
CA ASN A 187 -11.16 -1.67 -14.38
C ASN A 187 -12.06 -2.90 -14.45
N ASN A 188 -12.69 -3.22 -13.31
CA ASN A 188 -13.70 -4.25 -13.19
C ASN A 188 -15.01 -3.71 -12.62
N THR A 189 -15.39 -2.47 -12.97
CA THR A 189 -16.61 -1.83 -12.45
C THR A 189 -17.84 -2.73 -12.67
N GLY A 190 -18.50 -3.14 -11.58
CA GLY A 190 -19.65 -4.04 -11.58
C GLY A 190 -19.31 -5.54 -11.51
N GLY A 191 -18.03 -5.91 -11.65
CA GLY A 191 -17.54 -7.30 -11.60
C GLY A 191 -16.93 -7.71 -10.26
N GLY A 192 -16.83 -6.80 -9.28
CA GLY A 192 -16.19 -7.06 -8.00
C GLY A 192 -14.66 -6.90 -8.01
N ASN A 193 -14.05 -7.08 -6.83
CA ASN A 193 -12.60 -7.00 -6.67
C ASN A 193 -12.02 -8.43 -6.74
N SER A 194 -10.88 -8.60 -7.42
CA SER A 194 -10.11 -9.85 -7.40
C SER A 194 -8.67 -9.61 -7.83
N TYR A 195 -7.73 -10.38 -7.28
CA TYR A 195 -6.37 -10.49 -7.80
C TYR A 195 -6.25 -11.67 -8.80
N GLN A 196 -5.51 -11.47 -9.89
CA GLN A 196 -5.28 -12.45 -10.96
C GLN A 196 -3.80 -12.88 -10.99
N PRO A 197 -3.44 -14.01 -10.34
CA PRO A 197 -2.09 -14.55 -10.32
C PRO A 197 -1.57 -14.82 -11.73
N GLY A 198 -0.26 -14.63 -11.95
CA GLY A 198 0.40 -14.84 -13.25
C GLY A 198 0.28 -13.67 -14.24
N THR A 199 -0.70 -12.77 -14.06
CA THR A 199 -0.74 -11.49 -14.78
C THR A 199 -0.45 -10.30 -13.87
N ASN A 200 -0.22 -10.53 -12.57
CA ASN A 200 -0.02 -9.52 -11.54
C ASN A 200 -1.07 -8.40 -11.59
N THR A 201 -2.33 -8.78 -11.87
CA THR A 201 -3.40 -7.81 -12.14
C THR A 201 -4.44 -7.83 -11.04
N ILE A 202 -4.67 -6.67 -10.44
CA ILE A 202 -5.78 -6.37 -9.55
C ILE A 202 -6.95 -5.88 -10.40
N MET A 203 -8.00 -6.69 -10.48
CA MET A 203 -9.29 -6.31 -11.04
C MET A 203 -10.03 -5.48 -9.98
N PHE A 204 -10.13 -4.16 -10.18
CA PHE A 204 -10.71 -3.24 -9.22
C PHE A 204 -12.09 -2.76 -9.64
N ASP A 205 -13.07 -2.97 -8.76
CA ASP A 205 -14.41 -2.42 -8.85
C ASP A 205 -14.59 -1.25 -7.87
N PRO A 206 -14.45 0.01 -8.34
CA PRO A 206 -14.64 1.18 -7.51
C PRO A 206 -16.11 1.47 -7.17
N SER A 207 -17.05 0.59 -7.55
CA SER A 207 -18.45 0.63 -7.13
C SER A 207 -18.79 -0.44 -6.09
N SER A 208 -17.90 -1.41 -5.85
CA SER A 208 -18.09 -2.47 -4.85
C SER A 208 -17.99 -1.91 -3.44
N LYS A 209 -19.13 -1.91 -2.72
CA LYS A 209 -19.25 -1.40 -1.35
C LYS A 209 -19.56 -2.49 -0.33
N ASN A 210 -19.49 -3.75 -0.74
CA ASN A 210 -19.77 -4.89 0.11
C ASN A 210 -18.48 -5.66 0.39
N GLY A 211 -18.39 -6.25 1.57
CA GLY A 211 -17.32 -7.12 2.03
C GLY A 211 -17.82 -8.08 3.09
N GLY A 212 -16.90 -8.69 3.84
CA GLY A 212 -17.26 -9.55 4.97
C GLY A 212 -17.95 -8.80 6.11
N LEU A 213 -18.60 -9.54 7.00
CA LEU A 213 -19.20 -8.99 8.20
C LEU A 213 -18.14 -8.29 9.06
N ASN A 214 -18.50 -7.10 9.56
CA ASN A 214 -17.68 -6.31 10.45
C ASN A 214 -18.16 -6.37 11.90
N THR A 215 -17.44 -5.73 12.83
CA THR A 215 -17.77 -5.67 14.26
C THR A 215 -19.07 -4.94 14.58
N ARG A 216 -19.72 -4.32 13.58
CA ARG A 216 -21.08 -3.75 13.67
C ARG A 216 -22.16 -4.67 13.06
N GLY A 217 -21.79 -5.87 12.63
CA GLY A 217 -22.70 -6.78 11.93
C GLY A 217 -23.10 -6.30 10.52
N GLN A 218 -22.35 -5.37 9.94
CA GLN A 218 -22.61 -4.81 8.61
C GLN A 218 -21.62 -5.38 7.60
N THR A 219 -21.99 -5.38 6.32
CA THR A 219 -21.12 -5.79 5.20
C THR A 219 -20.58 -4.60 4.41
N ASN A 220 -20.89 -3.37 4.83
CA ASN A 220 -20.41 -2.18 4.15
C ASN A 220 -18.88 -2.07 4.23
N ARG A 221 -18.24 -1.88 3.08
CA ARG A 221 -16.80 -1.78 2.91
C ARG A 221 -16.47 -0.58 2.02
N PRO A 222 -15.70 0.40 2.49
CA PRO A 222 -15.16 1.45 1.63
C PRO A 222 -14.34 0.84 0.48
N THR A 223 -14.39 1.44 -0.70
CA THR A 223 -13.78 0.86 -1.91
C THR A 223 -12.27 0.68 -1.80
N PHE A 224 -11.58 1.59 -1.08
CA PHE A 224 -10.14 1.48 -0.87
C PHE A 224 -9.74 0.28 -0.02
N ILE A 225 -10.61 -0.16 0.91
CA ILE A 225 -10.39 -1.39 1.68
C ILE A 225 -10.49 -2.60 0.75
N GLY A 226 -11.42 -2.57 -0.21
CA GLY A 226 -11.51 -3.61 -1.24
C GLY A 226 -10.28 -3.63 -2.16
N LEU A 227 -9.78 -2.48 -2.58
CA LEU A 227 -8.53 -2.38 -3.34
C LEU A 227 -7.34 -2.92 -2.55
N GLY A 228 -7.16 -2.43 -1.31
CA GLY A 228 -6.05 -2.84 -0.44
C GLY A 228 -6.03 -4.33 -0.12
N HIS A 229 -7.20 -4.96 -0.03
CA HIS A 229 -7.30 -6.42 0.11
C HIS A 229 -6.73 -7.18 -1.10
N GLU A 230 -7.08 -6.78 -2.33
CA GLU A 230 -6.49 -7.41 -3.52
C GLU A 230 -5.02 -7.07 -3.70
N MET A 231 -4.58 -5.87 -3.28
CA MET A 231 -3.17 -5.50 -3.25
C MET A 231 -2.38 -6.40 -2.29
N ALA A 232 -2.97 -6.79 -1.16
CA ALA A 232 -2.33 -7.73 -0.24
C ALA A 232 -2.17 -9.12 -0.87
N HIS A 233 -3.15 -9.60 -1.64
CA HIS A 233 -2.96 -10.81 -2.46
C HIS A 233 -1.82 -10.66 -3.47
N GLY A 234 -1.75 -9.51 -4.15
CA GLY A 234 -0.65 -9.22 -5.06
C GLY A 234 0.71 -9.18 -4.36
N LEU A 235 0.78 -8.61 -3.16
CA LEU A 235 2.00 -8.57 -2.37
C LEU A 235 2.45 -9.98 -1.93
N ASP A 236 1.52 -10.83 -1.52
CA ASP A 236 1.82 -12.24 -1.23
C ASP A 236 2.41 -12.97 -2.44
N ASP A 237 1.92 -12.67 -3.64
CA ASP A 237 2.41 -13.25 -4.89
C ASP A 237 3.82 -12.75 -5.22
N LEU A 238 4.05 -11.43 -5.09
CA LEU A 238 5.37 -10.81 -5.25
C LEU A 238 6.42 -11.41 -4.30
N ARG A 239 6.01 -11.75 -3.08
CA ARG A 239 6.88 -12.42 -2.09
C ARG A 239 7.09 -13.92 -2.37
N GLY A 240 6.37 -14.50 -3.32
CA GLY A 240 6.35 -15.94 -3.58
C GLY A 240 5.66 -16.77 -2.47
N THR A 241 4.83 -16.12 -1.64
CA THR A 241 4.13 -16.72 -0.49
C THR A 241 2.65 -16.99 -0.73
N LEU A 242 2.11 -16.59 -1.89
CA LEU A 242 0.70 -16.78 -2.24
C LEU A 242 0.31 -18.26 -2.22
N ASN A 243 -0.66 -18.60 -1.36
CA ASN A 243 -1.16 -19.96 -1.25
C ASN A 243 -2.64 -20.06 -1.62
N LEU A 244 -2.90 -20.49 -2.85
CA LEU A 244 -4.24 -20.64 -3.41
C LEU A 244 -4.91 -21.98 -3.06
N ASN A 245 -4.28 -22.82 -2.24
CA ASN A 245 -4.93 -24.03 -1.77
C ASN A 245 -6.10 -23.69 -0.84
N ARG A 246 -7.21 -24.40 -1.02
CA ARG A 246 -8.37 -24.26 -0.12
C ARG A 246 -8.03 -24.79 1.26
N ILE A 247 -8.53 -24.09 2.28
CA ILE A 247 -8.47 -24.62 3.64
C ILE A 247 -9.47 -25.78 3.75
N PRO A 248 -9.09 -26.92 4.35
CA PRO A 248 -10.01 -28.04 4.53
C PRO A 248 -11.36 -27.62 5.13
N ASN A 249 -12.45 -28.03 4.50
CA ASN A 249 -13.83 -27.71 4.90
C ASN A 249 -14.20 -26.22 4.88
N GLN A 250 -13.45 -25.38 4.14
CA GLN A 250 -13.75 -23.96 3.97
C GLN A 250 -13.96 -23.59 2.49
N THR A 251 -14.64 -22.46 2.27
CA THR A 251 -14.90 -21.89 0.93
C THR A 251 -13.77 -21.01 0.41
N PHE A 252 -12.77 -20.72 1.25
CA PHE A 252 -11.70 -19.77 1.01
C PHE A 252 -10.32 -20.43 1.05
N THR A 253 -9.30 -19.72 0.57
CA THR A 253 -7.92 -20.21 0.44
C THR A 253 -7.01 -19.71 1.56
N TYR A 254 -5.83 -20.31 1.72
CA TYR A 254 -4.85 -19.83 2.69
C TYR A 254 -4.40 -18.37 2.44
N ALA A 255 -4.42 -17.91 1.19
CA ALA A 255 -4.11 -16.53 0.82
C ALA A 255 -4.99 -15.49 1.54
N GLU A 256 -6.21 -15.87 1.94
CA GLU A 256 -7.15 -14.96 2.62
C GLU A 256 -6.70 -14.60 4.04
N HIS A 257 -5.82 -15.41 4.65
CA HIS A 257 -5.19 -15.12 5.94
C HIS A 257 -4.45 -13.78 5.93
N PHE A 258 -3.54 -13.60 4.98
CA PHE A 258 -2.77 -12.36 4.87
C PHE A 258 -3.63 -11.20 4.37
N SER A 259 -4.44 -11.42 3.33
CA SER A 259 -5.19 -10.33 2.72
C SER A 259 -6.25 -9.74 3.64
N THR A 260 -6.90 -10.54 4.49
CA THR A 260 -7.84 -10.02 5.49
C THR A 260 -7.16 -9.47 6.74
N ASP A 261 -5.96 -9.94 7.11
CA ASP A 261 -5.12 -9.30 8.13
C ASP A 261 -4.76 -7.86 7.70
N MET A 262 -4.28 -7.70 6.48
CA MET A 262 -4.02 -6.39 5.89
C MET A 262 -5.30 -5.55 5.77
N GLU A 263 -6.41 -6.16 5.38
CA GLU A 263 -7.71 -5.49 5.35
C GLU A 263 -8.09 -4.93 6.74
N ASN A 264 -7.85 -5.67 7.81
CA ASN A 264 -8.12 -5.20 9.17
C ASN A 264 -7.13 -4.15 9.67
N LYS A 265 -5.86 -4.22 9.27
CA LYS A 265 -4.89 -3.15 9.49
C LYS A 265 -5.34 -1.84 8.85
N LEU A 266 -5.69 -1.87 7.56
CA LEU A 266 -6.23 -0.70 6.84
C LEU A 266 -7.51 -0.18 7.50
N ARG A 267 -8.42 -1.07 7.93
CA ARG A 267 -9.61 -0.63 8.65
C ARG A 267 -9.26 0.04 9.97
N ALA A 268 -8.34 -0.52 10.74
CA ALA A 268 -7.94 0.04 12.02
C ALA A 268 -7.33 1.45 11.82
N GLU A 269 -6.46 1.62 10.83
CA GLU A 269 -5.82 2.91 10.49
C GLU A 269 -6.82 4.01 10.17
N HIS A 270 -7.94 3.65 9.55
CA HIS A 270 -9.02 4.58 9.20
C HIS A 270 -10.15 4.61 10.24
N SER A 271 -9.95 4.03 11.43
CA SER A 271 -10.97 3.95 12.49
C SER A 271 -12.29 3.32 12.02
N LEU A 272 -12.22 2.33 11.13
CA LEU A 272 -13.34 1.60 10.57
C LEU A 272 -13.65 0.32 11.38
N PRO A 273 -14.90 -0.16 11.37
CA PRO A 273 -15.25 -1.43 12.00
C PRO A 273 -14.49 -2.61 11.39
N LEU A 274 -13.75 -3.36 12.21
CA LEU A 274 -12.94 -4.50 11.77
C LEU A 274 -13.80 -5.62 11.19
N ARG A 275 -13.27 -6.36 10.21
CA ARG A 275 -13.82 -7.62 9.74
C ARG A 275 -13.68 -8.69 10.82
N THR A 276 -14.72 -9.48 11.00
CA THR A 276 -14.79 -10.48 12.06
C THR A 276 -14.47 -11.91 11.60
N HIS A 277 -14.69 -12.23 10.32
CA HIS A 277 -14.56 -13.59 9.80
C HIS A 277 -14.05 -13.63 8.36
N TYR A 278 -13.35 -14.71 8.00
CA TYR A 278 -12.86 -14.92 6.63
C TYR A 278 -14.00 -15.22 5.64
N GLY A 279 -14.99 -16.01 6.06
CA GLY A 279 -16.17 -16.34 5.28
C GLY A 279 -17.26 -17.00 6.13
N ILE A 280 -18.38 -17.30 5.48
CA ILE A 280 -19.47 -18.11 6.04
C ILE A 280 -19.26 -19.55 5.54
N ASN A 281 -19.16 -20.53 6.44
CA ASN A 281 -18.90 -21.92 6.10
C ASN A 281 -19.99 -22.49 5.17
N ALA A 282 -19.59 -23.30 4.18
CA ALA A 282 -20.45 -24.00 3.23
C ALA A 282 -21.53 -24.88 3.89
N VAL A 283 -21.33 -25.30 5.15
CA VAL A 283 -22.25 -26.19 5.89
C VAL A 283 -23.14 -25.43 6.90
N GLY A 284 -23.25 -24.10 6.79
CA GLY A 284 -24.37 -23.34 7.36
C GLY A 284 -24.40 -23.14 8.88
N ALA A 285 -23.34 -23.44 9.65
CA ALA A 285 -23.37 -23.22 11.10
C ALA A 285 -22.04 -22.80 11.74
N GLY A 286 -21.07 -22.31 10.96
CA GLY A 286 -19.78 -21.87 11.50
C GLY A 286 -19.23 -20.69 10.73
N VAL A 287 -18.70 -19.72 11.46
CA VAL A 287 -17.88 -18.63 10.92
C VAL A 287 -16.44 -18.92 11.31
N TYR A 288 -15.49 -18.77 10.37
CA TYR A 288 -14.07 -18.93 10.68
C TYR A 288 -13.54 -17.56 11.16
N PRO A 289 -13.31 -17.38 12.48
CA PRO A 289 -13.05 -16.07 13.06
C PRO A 289 -11.65 -15.56 12.72
N LEU A 290 -11.57 -14.28 12.40
CA LEU A 290 -10.32 -13.57 12.16
C LEU A 290 -9.80 -12.94 13.46
N ILE A 291 -10.71 -12.45 14.30
CA ILE A 291 -10.40 -11.74 15.54
C ILE A 291 -11.20 -12.28 16.72
N ASP A 292 -10.66 -12.13 17.92
CA ASP A 292 -11.43 -12.30 19.15
C ASP A 292 -12.23 -11.03 19.53
N ALA A 293 -13.00 -11.12 20.62
CA ALA A 293 -13.83 -10.01 21.11
C ALA A 293 -13.02 -8.78 21.57
N SER A 294 -11.72 -8.95 21.83
CA SER A 294 -10.79 -7.89 22.24
C SER A 294 -9.99 -7.33 21.07
N GLY A 295 -10.30 -7.74 19.84
CA GLY A 295 -9.59 -7.31 18.63
C GLY A 295 -8.21 -7.94 18.45
N ASN A 296 -7.90 -9.04 19.15
CA ASN A 296 -6.69 -9.80 18.87
C ASN A 296 -6.87 -10.65 17.62
N SER A 297 -5.87 -10.66 16.74
CA SER A 297 -5.77 -11.59 15.62
C SER A 297 -5.64 -13.02 16.15
N LEU A 298 -6.45 -13.92 15.61
CA LEU A 298 -6.39 -15.35 15.94
C LEU A 298 -5.32 -16.10 15.14
N HIS A 299 -4.79 -15.49 14.07
CA HIS A 299 -3.86 -16.13 13.14
C HIS A 299 -2.52 -15.42 13.00
N ASN A 300 -2.43 -14.14 13.37
CA ASN A 300 -1.18 -13.39 13.42
C ASN A 300 -0.75 -13.19 14.87
N GLY A 301 0.34 -13.84 15.29
CA GLY A 301 0.75 -14.01 16.70
C GLY A 301 0.51 -12.79 17.58
N ARG A 302 -0.55 -12.85 18.42
CA ARG A 302 -0.95 -11.80 19.39
C ARG A 302 -0.94 -10.36 18.87
N TYR A 303 -1.17 -10.13 17.57
CA TYR A 303 -1.37 -8.76 17.04
C TYR A 303 -2.76 -8.28 17.47
N ASN A 304 -2.86 -7.13 18.13
CA ASN A 304 -4.14 -6.54 18.52
C ASN A 304 -4.43 -5.30 17.65
N TYR A 305 -5.49 -5.38 16.84
CA TYR A 305 -5.87 -4.32 15.91
C TYR A 305 -6.39 -3.04 16.62
N TYR A 306 -6.79 -3.12 17.89
CA TYR A 306 -7.19 -1.96 18.70
C TYR A 306 -5.98 -1.31 19.41
N ASP A 307 -5.04 -2.12 19.91
CA ASP A 307 -3.86 -1.63 20.63
C ASP A 307 -2.79 -1.07 19.69
N ALA A 308 -2.65 -1.63 18.48
CA ALA A 308 -1.69 -1.17 17.47
C ALA A 308 -1.87 0.31 17.08
N LEU A 309 -3.00 0.94 17.45
CA LEU A 309 -3.31 2.34 17.15
C LEU A 309 -3.86 3.15 18.33
N LYS A 310 -3.77 2.66 19.59
CA LYS A 310 -4.40 3.32 20.76
C LYS A 310 -5.86 3.74 20.49
N LEU A 311 -6.65 2.89 19.84
CA LEU A 311 -8.06 3.18 19.56
C LEU A 311 -8.90 2.80 20.78
N THR A 312 -9.09 3.74 21.72
CA THR A 312 -10.17 3.59 22.70
C THR A 312 -11.51 3.58 21.96
N PRO A 313 -12.32 2.50 22.01
CA PRO A 313 -13.63 2.49 21.39
C PRO A 313 -14.51 3.55 22.07
N LYS A 314 -15.00 4.54 21.29
CA LYS A 314 -15.88 5.61 21.79
C LYS A 314 -17.28 5.13 22.25
N ARG A 315 -17.54 3.82 22.27
CA ARG A 315 -18.78 3.23 22.79
C ARG A 315 -18.59 1.74 23.09
N ALA A 316 -19.27 1.23 24.13
CA ALA A 316 -19.21 -0.18 24.53
C ALA A 316 -19.54 -1.14 23.38
N LEU A 317 -18.72 -2.18 23.23
CA LEU A 317 -18.94 -3.31 22.33
C LEU A 317 -20.21 -4.06 22.74
N ILE A 318 -21.04 -4.46 21.78
CA ILE A 318 -22.14 -5.40 22.01
C ILE A 318 -21.49 -6.80 22.07
N PRO A 319 -21.75 -7.61 23.11
CA PRO A 319 -21.17 -8.95 23.21
C PRO A 319 -21.59 -9.80 22.01
N VAL A 320 -20.61 -10.35 21.28
CA VAL A 320 -20.86 -11.47 20.36
C VAL A 320 -20.87 -12.73 21.21
N THR A 321 -21.98 -13.45 21.20
CA THR A 321 -22.13 -14.73 21.90
C THR A 321 -21.08 -15.71 21.36
N THR A 322 -20.05 -15.97 22.15
CA THR A 322 -19.03 -16.97 21.87
C THR A 322 -19.67 -18.35 21.88
N VAL A 323 -19.69 -19.02 20.73
CA VAL A 323 -19.90 -20.47 20.70
C VAL A 323 -18.52 -21.09 20.54
N THR A 324 -17.99 -21.63 21.64
CA THR A 324 -16.74 -22.39 21.67
C THR A 324 -16.89 -23.66 20.82
N PRO A 325 -16.09 -23.86 19.76
CA PRO A 325 -16.01 -25.15 19.10
C PRO A 325 -15.34 -26.14 20.06
N SER A 326 -16.00 -27.25 20.34
CA SER A 326 -15.42 -28.37 21.10
C SER A 326 -14.26 -28.96 20.30
N LEU A 327 -13.05 -28.89 20.87
CA LEU A 327 -11.94 -29.79 20.53
C LEU A 327 -12.46 -31.23 20.60
N ILE A 328 -12.30 -32.00 19.53
CA ILE A 328 -12.17 -33.45 19.66
C ILE A 328 -10.88 -33.85 18.98
N LEU A 329 -9.86 -34.02 19.83
CA LEU A 329 -8.74 -34.91 19.58
C LEU A 329 -9.28 -36.36 19.60
N LYS A 330 -9.15 -37.04 18.47
CA LYS A 330 -8.57 -38.38 18.33
C LYS A 330 -8.44 -38.72 16.85
#